data_AF-A0A540VNN6-F1
#
_entry.id   AF-A0A540VNN6-F1
#
_cell.length_a   1.000
_cell.length_b   1.000
_cell.length_c   1.000
_cell.angle_alpha   90.00
_cell.angle_beta   90.00
_cell.angle_gamma   90.00
#
_symmetry.space_group_name_H-M   'P 1'
#
loop_
_entity.id
_entity.type
_entity.pdbx_description
1 polymer ?
#
loop_
_entity_poly.entity_id
_entity_poly.type
_entity_poly.pdbx_seq_one_letter_code
_entity_poly.pdbx_strand_id
1 'polypeptide(L)'
;ATRREVRDMIEPHGGFIEIHVSTPLEVCEQRDRKGLYKKAREGIIKEFTGISDPYEKPESPELEINTTEVQPDKAVQQILLKLEHLGYLSGQSQ
;
A
#
# COMPACT_ATOMS: atom_id res chain seq x y z
N ALA A 1 -12.06 -8.15 3.14
CA ALA A 1 -12.22 -8.74 4.49
C ALA A 1 -10.88 -8.95 5.23
N THR A 2 -9.88 -9.54 4.59
CA THR A 2 -8.61 -9.97 5.22
C THR A 2 -7.81 -8.86 5.93
N ARG A 3 -7.76 -7.63 5.40
CA ARG A 3 -7.00 -6.54 6.04
C ARG A 3 -7.60 -6.12 7.39
N ARG A 4 -8.93 -6.17 7.51
CA ARG A 4 -9.63 -5.89 8.76
C ARG A 4 -9.33 -6.96 9.81
N GLU A 5 -9.34 -8.23 9.43
CA GLU A 5 -8.97 -9.33 10.32
C GLU A 5 -7.54 -9.19 10.84
N VAL A 6 -6.59 -8.80 9.97
CA VAL A 6 -5.20 -8.53 10.37
C VAL A 6 -5.13 -7.35 11.33
N ARG A 7 -5.85 -6.26 11.06
CA ARG A 7 -5.94 -5.12 11.98
C ARG A 7 -6.45 -5.55 13.35
N ASP A 8 -7.58 -6.25 13.39
CA ASP A 8 -8.22 -6.72 14.64
C ASP A 8 -7.30 -7.66 15.44
N MET A 9 -6.43 -8.42 14.76
CA MET A 9 -5.43 -9.28 15.40
C MET A 9 -4.26 -8.51 15.99
N ILE A 10 -3.85 -7.39 15.38
CA ILE A 10 -2.64 -6.65 15.77
C ILE A 10 -2.92 -5.54 16.78
N GLU A 11 -4.05 -4.83 16.66
CA GLU A 11 -4.41 -3.71 17.54
C GLU A 11 -4.37 -4.05 19.05
N PRO A 12 -4.73 -5.26 19.51
CA PRO A 12 -4.58 -5.64 20.93
C PRO A 12 -3.13 -5.71 21.41
N HIS A 13 -2.17 -5.83 20.51
CA HIS A 13 -0.74 -6.01 20.80
C HIS A 13 0.10 -4.75 20.53
N GLY A 14 -0.49 -3.72 19.92
CA GLY A 14 0.21 -2.47 19.63
C GLY A 14 -0.46 -1.67 18.52
N GLY A 15 0.29 -0.72 17.96
CA GLY A 15 -0.20 0.10 16.86
C GLY A 15 -0.32 -0.67 15.55
N PHE A 16 -1.43 -0.46 14.84
CA PHE A 16 -1.61 -0.89 13.46
C PHE A 16 -1.84 0.34 12.58
N ILE A 17 -1.12 0.42 11.45
CA ILE A 17 -1.22 1.52 10.50
C ILE A 17 -1.29 0.92 9.10
N GLU A 18 -2.42 1.12 8.44
CA GLU A 18 -2.66 0.68 7.07
C GLU A 18 -2.30 1.80 6.10
N ILE A 19 -1.38 1.50 5.19
CA ILE A 19 -0.97 2.42 4.13
C ILE A 19 -1.50 1.89 2.79
N HIS A 20 -2.40 2.64 2.17
CA HIS A 20 -2.92 2.34 0.85
C HIS A 20 -2.01 2.93 -0.22
N VAL A 21 -1.23 2.10 -0.90
CA VAL A 21 -0.45 2.53 -2.07
C VAL A 21 -1.36 2.52 -3.30
N SER A 22 -2.12 3.60 -3.50
CA SER A 22 -3.22 3.71 -4.47
C SER A 22 -2.80 3.98 -5.91
N THR A 23 -1.61 3.50 -6.30
CA THR A 23 -1.09 3.71 -7.66
C THR A 23 -2.00 3.02 -8.69
N PRO A 24 -2.47 3.74 -9.73
CA PRO A 24 -3.34 3.15 -10.75
C PRO A 24 -2.73 1.91 -11.39
N LEU A 25 -3.59 0.93 -11.70
CA LEU A 25 -3.18 -0.35 -12.27
C LEU A 25 -2.40 -0.17 -13.57
N GLU A 26 -2.83 0.75 -14.41
CA GLU A 26 -2.24 1.03 -15.73
C GLU A 26 -0.78 1.47 -15.58
N VAL A 27 -0.45 2.23 -14.52
CA VAL A 27 0.92 2.65 -14.23
C VAL A 27 1.73 1.48 -13.67
N CYS A 28 1.13 0.63 -12.83
CA CYS A 28 1.76 -0.60 -12.35
C CYS A 28 2.11 -1.55 -13.51
N GLU A 29 1.19 -1.70 -14.47
CA GLU A 29 1.39 -2.47 -15.71
C GLU A 29 2.46 -1.84 -16.61
N GLN A 30 2.46 -0.51 -16.77
CA GLN A 30 3.49 0.18 -17.56
C GLN A 30 4.89 -0.04 -16.98
N ARG A 31 5.01 -0.02 -15.65
CA ARG A 31 6.30 -0.18 -14.97
C ARG A 31 6.81 -1.63 -14.98
N ASP A 32 5.97 -2.63 -15.27
CA ASP A 32 6.14 -4.10 -15.13
C ASP A 32 7.59 -4.62 -15.15
N ARG A 33 8.34 -4.36 -14.08
CA ARG A 33 9.78 -4.63 -14.00
C ARG A 33 10.11 -6.12 -14.06
N LYS A 34 9.15 -6.96 -13.72
CA LYS A 34 9.31 -8.41 -13.59
C LYS A 34 8.57 -9.18 -14.70
N GLY A 35 7.86 -8.50 -15.60
CA GLY A 35 7.05 -9.14 -16.64
C GLY A 35 5.84 -9.89 -16.09
N LEU A 36 5.41 -9.62 -14.85
CA LEU A 36 4.35 -10.36 -14.18
C LEU A 36 2.97 -9.96 -14.70
N TYR A 37 2.75 -8.66 -14.92
CA TYR A 37 1.50 -8.18 -15.50
C TYR A 37 1.33 -8.70 -16.93
N LYS A 38 2.41 -8.72 -17.72
CA LYS A 38 2.39 -9.32 -19.05
C LYS A 38 2.01 -10.80 -19.02
N LYS A 39 2.64 -11.60 -18.15
CA LYS A 39 2.33 -13.04 -18.00
C LYS A 39 0.90 -13.29 -17.52
N ALA A 40 0.38 -12.42 -16.65
CA ALA A 40 -1.00 -12.48 -16.18
C ALA A 40 -1.99 -12.18 -17.32
N ARG A 41 -1.74 -11.15 -18.14
CA ARG A 41 -2.55 -10.84 -19.34
C ARG A 41 -2.52 -11.97 -20.39
N GLU A 42 -1.39 -12.67 -20.49
CA GLU A 42 -1.23 -13.86 -21.35
C GLU A 42 -1.91 -15.12 -20.76
N GLY A 43 -2.49 -15.05 -19.55
CA GLY A 43 -3.18 -16.17 -18.90
C GLY A 43 -2.25 -17.22 -18.30
N ILE A 44 -0.93 -16.94 -18.23
CA ILE A 44 0.07 -17.83 -17.62
C ILE A 44 -0.07 -17.82 -16.08
N ILE A 45 -0.37 -16.65 -15.51
CA ILE A 45 -0.66 -16.48 -14.08
C ILE A 45 -2.16 -16.30 -13.95
N LYS A 46 -2.84 -17.29 -13.34
CA LYS A 46 -4.31 -17.37 -13.31
C LYS A 46 -4.96 -16.47 -12.26
N GLU A 47 -4.29 -16.30 -11.12
CA GLU A 47 -4.80 -15.54 -9.96
C GLU A 47 -3.86 -14.35 -9.75
N PHE A 48 -4.15 -13.25 -10.46
CA PHE A 48 -3.33 -12.05 -10.44
C PHE A 48 -4.20 -10.84 -10.09
N THR A 49 -3.92 -10.28 -8.91
CA THR A 49 -4.65 -9.14 -8.36
C THR A 49 -4.56 -7.92 -9.29
N GLY A 50 -5.73 -7.33 -9.59
CA GLY A 50 -5.89 -6.23 -10.54
C GLY A 50 -6.19 -6.68 -11.97
N ILE A 51 -5.96 -7.95 -12.33
CA ILE A 51 -6.28 -8.49 -13.67
C ILE A 51 -7.43 -9.50 -13.58
N SER A 52 -7.18 -10.66 -12.96
CA SER A 52 -8.17 -11.72 -12.83
C SER A 52 -8.87 -11.70 -11.47
N ASP A 53 -8.18 -11.27 -10.42
CA ASP A 53 -8.75 -11.07 -9.09
C ASP A 53 -8.93 -9.58 -8.77
N PRO A 54 -10.05 -9.15 -8.18
CA PRO A 54 -10.26 -7.75 -7.84
C PRO A 54 -9.34 -7.30 -6.71
N TYR A 55 -8.86 -6.05 -6.79
CA TYR A 55 -8.23 -5.38 -5.65
C TYR A 55 -9.30 -4.69 -4.81
N GLU A 56 -9.57 -5.22 -3.61
CA GLU A 56 -10.42 -4.54 -2.63
C GLU A 56 -9.65 -3.34 -2.07
N LYS A 57 -10.03 -2.10 -2.40
CA LYS A 57 -9.43 -0.91 -1.79
C LYS A 57 -9.75 -0.85 -0.29
N PRO A 58 -8.83 -0.40 0.58
CA PRO A 58 -9.13 -0.19 1.99
C PRO A 58 -10.13 0.95 2.16
N GLU A 59 -11.12 0.76 3.05
CA GLU A 59 -12.17 1.75 3.30
C GLU A 59 -11.64 2.95 4.10
N SER A 60 -10.78 2.68 5.09
CA SER A 60 -10.28 3.69 6.03
C SER A 60 -8.78 3.50 6.32
N PRO A 61 -7.89 3.61 5.31
CA PRO A 61 -6.45 3.57 5.57
C PRO A 61 -6.01 4.81 6.36
N GLU A 62 -5.02 4.65 7.24
CA GLU A 62 -4.43 5.79 7.97
C GLU A 62 -3.66 6.75 7.05
N LEU A 63 -3.16 6.25 5.92
CA LEU A 63 -2.47 7.02 4.90
C LEU A 63 -2.70 6.43 3.51
N GLU A 64 -3.01 7.27 2.53
CA GLU A 64 -3.07 6.90 1.12
C GLU A 64 -1.93 7.59 0.35
N ILE A 65 -1.26 6.83 -0.52
CA ILE A 65 -0.09 7.26 -1.28
C ILE A 65 -0.27 6.87 -2.76
N ASN A 66 -0.49 7.87 -3.61
CA ASN A 66 -0.44 7.70 -5.05
C ASN A 66 0.98 7.93 -5.60
N THR A 67 1.69 6.86 -5.97
CA THR A 67 3.09 6.94 -6.45
C THR A 67 3.24 7.50 -7.87
N THR A 68 2.16 7.96 -8.51
CA THR A 68 2.25 8.78 -9.72
C THR A 68 2.52 10.25 -9.39
N GLU A 69 2.16 10.69 -8.19
CA GLU A 69 2.24 12.09 -7.76
C GLU A 69 3.39 12.33 -6.79
N VAL A 70 3.89 11.28 -6.14
CA VAL A 70 4.93 11.37 -5.12
C VAL A 70 6.10 10.44 -5.42
N GLN A 71 7.31 10.96 -5.23
CA GLN A 71 8.54 10.17 -5.30
C GLN A 71 8.71 9.31 -4.04
N PRO A 72 9.43 8.16 -4.13
CA PRO A 72 9.62 7.27 -2.99
C PRO A 72 10.11 7.96 -1.71
N ASP A 73 11.12 8.83 -1.80
CA ASP A 73 11.67 9.52 -0.62
C ASP A 73 10.63 10.42 0.06
N LYS A 74 9.72 11.01 -0.74
CA LYS A 74 8.63 11.85 -0.25
C LYS A 74 7.47 11.03 0.31
N ALA A 75 7.20 9.85 -0.25
CA ALA A 75 6.27 8.89 0.34
C ALA A 75 6.74 8.42 1.72
N VAL A 76 8.04 8.09 1.85
CA VAL A 76 8.65 7.74 3.14
C VAL A 76 8.51 8.90 4.14
N GLN A 77 8.76 10.13 3.71
CA GLN A 77 8.59 11.31 4.56
C GLN A 77 7.14 11.45 5.05
N GLN A 78 6.13 11.20 4.21
CA GLN A 78 4.72 11.22 4.61
C GLN A 78 4.41 10.14 5.66
N ILE A 79 4.99 8.94 5.53
CA ILE A 79 4.83 7.85 6.50
C ILE A 79 5.44 8.23 7.85
N LEU A 80 6.66 8.77 7.85
CA LEU A 80 7.33 9.22 9.08
C LEU A 80 6.53 10.31 9.80
N LEU A 81 6.08 11.33 9.05
CA LEU A 81 5.22 12.38 9.61
C LEU A 81 3.90 11.82 10.16
N LYS A 82 3.32 10.81 9.51
CA LYS A 82 2.11 10.14 10.02
C LYS A 82 2.39 9.43 11.34
N LEU A 83 3.51 8.74 11.46
CA LEU A 83 3.94 8.06 12.69
C LEU A 83 4.19 9.06 13.83
N GLU A 84 4.81 10.20 13.53
CA GLU A 84 5.00 11.30 14.50
C GLU A 84 3.66 11.88 14.98
N HIS A 85 2.73 12.20 14.07
CA HIS A 85 1.41 12.72 14.42
C HIS A 85 0.58 11.74 15.26
N LEU A 86 0.77 10.44 15.05
CA LEU A 86 0.12 9.38 15.84
C LEU A 86 0.85 9.09 17.16
N GLY A 87 1.99 9.74 17.41
CA GLY A 87 2.77 9.59 18.65
C GLY A 87 3.65 8.33 18.69
N TYR A 88 3.81 7.61 17.57
CA TYR A 88 4.69 6.44 17.49
C TYR A 88 6.17 6.82 17.35
N LEU A 89 6.44 8.01 16.83
CA LEU A 89 7.77 8.60 16.81
C LEU A 89 7.77 9.84 17.68
N SER A 90 8.68 9.88 18.65
CA SER A 90 9.05 11.13 19.32
C SER A 90 10.07 11.79 18.41
N GLY A 91 9.73 12.93 17.82
CA GLY A 91 10.67 13.72 17.05
C GLY A 91 11.88 14.02 17.94
N GLN A 92 13.00 13.33 17.72
CA GLN A 92 14.28 13.86 18.15
C GLN A 92 14.60 14.99 17.20
N SER A 93 14.08 16.18 17.53
CA SER A 93 14.64 17.43 17.05
C SER A 93 16.12 17.42 17.42
N GLN A 94 16.99 17.13 16.45
CA GLN A 94 18.36 17.64 16.45
C GLN A 94 18.40 18.85 15.52
#